data_AF-A0A543CCK6-F1
#
_entry.id   AF-A0A543CCK6-F1
#
_cell.length_a   1.000
_cell.length_b   1.000
_cell.length_c   1.000
_cell.angle_alpha   90.00
_cell.angle_beta   90.00
_cell.angle_gamma   90.00
#
_symmetry.space_group_name_H-M   'P 1'
#
loop_
_entity.id
_entity.type
_entity.pdbx_description
1 polymer ?
#
loop_
_entity_poly.entity_id
_entity_poly.type
_entity_poly.pdbx_seq_one_letter_code
_entity_poly.pdbx_strand_id
1 'polypeptide(L)'
;MEVVASHMHDHWRTPRRLADGGYEPRPKKTEDQEWIAQNGTDDVDIANTAYEDLPADWQKETRASALVAVGVTADGLRNGQRVGESAFVESASAKVHEAWLERNGDWAPPEQRLPYHRLSEPEKAKDRVFVLKALEILGVR
;
A
#
# COMPACT_ATOMS: atom_id res chain seq x y z
N MET A 1 -9.01 1.93 8.53
CA MET A 1 -7.91 2.35 7.63
C MET A 1 -6.66 1.59 8.01
N GLU A 2 -6.31 1.59 9.30
CA GLU A 2 -5.24 0.73 9.86
C GLU A 2 -5.35 -0.75 9.44
N VAL A 3 -6.57 -1.34 9.45
CA VAL A 3 -6.77 -2.73 9.00
C VAL A 3 -6.41 -2.93 7.52
N VAL A 4 -6.75 -1.96 6.66
CA VAL A 4 -6.33 -2.02 5.25
C VAL A 4 -4.82 -1.90 5.20
N ALA A 5 -4.25 -0.88 5.85
CA ALA A 5 -2.82 -0.60 5.78
C ALA A 5 -1.96 -1.76 6.29
N SER A 6 -2.27 -2.31 7.46
CA SER A 6 -1.61 -3.50 8.01
C SER A 6 -1.71 -4.70 7.07
N HIS A 7 -2.91 -5.00 6.54
CA HIS A 7 -3.08 -6.10 5.59
C HIS A 7 -2.28 -5.88 4.30
N MET A 8 -2.16 -4.64 3.83
CA MET A 8 -1.41 -4.32 2.62
C MET A 8 0.09 -4.42 2.85
N HIS A 9 0.57 -4.05 4.03
CA HIS A 9 1.96 -4.28 4.41
C HIS A 9 2.31 -5.77 4.36
N ASP A 10 1.46 -6.62 4.93
CA ASP A 10 1.60 -8.07 4.89
C ASP A 10 1.57 -8.63 3.47
N HIS A 11 0.64 -8.15 2.64
CA HIS A 11 0.58 -8.53 1.24
C HIS A 11 1.85 -8.13 0.48
N TRP A 12 2.35 -6.92 0.70
CA TRP A 12 3.55 -6.39 0.04
C TRP A 12 4.81 -7.19 0.38
N ARG A 13 4.96 -7.65 1.63
CA ARG A 13 6.11 -8.47 2.04
C ARG A 13 5.97 -9.94 1.63
N THR A 14 4.76 -10.45 1.39
CA THR A 14 4.51 -11.88 1.09
C THR A 14 5.41 -12.48 -0.01
N PRO A 15 5.66 -11.84 -1.17
CA PRO A 15 6.52 -12.40 -2.21
C PRO A 15 7.99 -12.56 -1.80
N ARG A 16 8.41 -11.95 -0.68
CA ARG A 16 9.78 -11.97 -0.15
C ARG A 16 9.98 -13.02 0.94
N ARG A 17 8.97 -13.82 1.24
CA ARG A 17 9.03 -14.75 2.37
C ARG A 17 10.12 -15.79 2.16
N LEU A 18 10.99 -15.94 3.15
CA LEU A 18 12.09 -16.89 3.17
C LEU A 18 11.68 -18.21 3.84
N ALA A 19 12.49 -19.25 3.64
CA ALA A 19 12.23 -20.58 4.20
C ALA A 19 12.29 -20.61 5.74
N ASP A 20 13.02 -19.67 6.36
CA ASP A 20 13.14 -19.51 7.81
C ASP A 20 11.94 -18.79 8.46
N GLY A 21 10.98 -18.33 7.64
CA GLY A 21 9.79 -17.61 8.10
C GLY A 21 9.93 -16.09 8.12
N GLY A 22 11.13 -15.54 7.90
CA GLY A 22 11.37 -14.12 7.69
C GLY A 22 11.10 -13.68 6.26
N TYR A 23 11.59 -12.49 5.91
CA TYR A 23 11.47 -11.89 4.57
C TYR A 23 12.83 -11.42 4.06
N GLU A 24 13.01 -11.40 2.73
CA GLU A 24 14.15 -10.73 2.11
C GLU A 24 14.22 -9.26 2.59
N PRO A 25 15.34 -8.84 3.22
CA PRO A 25 15.44 -7.53 3.84
C PRO A 25 15.21 -6.36 2.88
N ARG A 26 14.51 -5.34 3.39
CA ARG A 26 14.28 -4.07 2.70
C ARG A 26 14.71 -2.93 3.62
N PRO A 27 16.02 -2.70 3.75
CA PRO A 27 16.53 -1.60 4.56
C PRO A 27 16.10 -0.25 3.95
N LYS A 28 15.63 0.64 4.82
CA LYS A 28 15.22 2.00 4.52
C LYS A 28 15.64 2.93 5.65
N LYS A 29 15.92 4.18 5.30
CA LYS A 29 16.10 5.25 6.28
C LYS A 29 14.75 5.71 6.81
N THR A 30 14.69 6.09 8.08
CA THR A 30 13.54 6.78 8.66
C THR A 30 13.98 8.11 9.27
N GLU A 31 13.07 9.08 9.28
CA GLU A 31 13.25 10.36 9.98
C GLU A 31 12.51 10.42 11.33
N ASP A 32 11.82 9.34 11.71
CA ASP A 32 11.06 9.24 12.96
C ASP A 32 11.98 9.24 14.18
N GLN A 33 12.10 10.41 14.83
CA GLN A 33 12.99 10.60 15.97
C GLN A 33 12.61 9.75 17.19
N GLU A 34 11.33 9.44 17.37
CA GLU A 34 10.88 8.59 18.48
C GLU A 34 11.30 7.14 18.24
N TRP A 35 11.06 6.64 17.02
CA TRP A 35 11.49 5.30 16.63
C TRP A 35 13.02 5.17 16.67
N ILE A 36 13.76 6.16 16.18
CA ILE A 36 15.23 6.19 16.23
C ILE A 36 15.74 6.16 17.66
N ALA A 37 15.15 6.96 18.57
CA ALA A 37 15.55 6.97 19.97
C ALA A 37 15.30 5.61 20.65
N GLN A 38 14.23 4.91 20.28
CA GLN A 38 13.89 3.59 20.83
C GLN A 38 14.77 2.46 20.27
N ASN A 39 15.16 2.53 18.99
CA ASN A 39 15.89 1.45 18.30
C ASN A 39 17.40 1.71 18.17
N GLY A 40 17.85 2.93 18.41
CA GLY A 40 19.26 3.32 18.33
C GLY A 40 19.81 3.40 16.90
N THR A 41 18.94 3.43 15.88
CA THR A 41 19.31 3.45 14.46
C THR A 41 18.25 4.18 13.64
N ASP A 42 18.65 4.75 12.51
CA ASP A 42 17.76 5.29 11.47
C ASP A 42 17.53 4.31 10.32
N ASP A 43 18.15 3.12 10.36
CA ASP A 43 17.91 2.04 9.41
C ASP A 43 16.84 1.08 9.94
N VAL A 44 15.72 0.97 9.20
CA VAL A 44 14.64 0.01 9.44
C VAL A 44 14.59 -1.01 8.31
N ASP A 45 14.49 -2.30 8.65
CA ASP A 45 14.10 -3.32 7.69
C ASP A 45 12.58 -3.38 7.61
N ILE A 46 12.01 -2.66 6.66
CA ILE A 46 10.56 -2.53 6.54
C ILE A 46 9.88 -3.86 6.17
N ALA A 47 10.58 -4.83 5.57
CA ALA A 47 9.98 -6.13 5.24
C ALA A 47 9.84 -7.04 6.45
N ASN A 48 10.75 -6.92 7.42
CA ASN A 48 10.78 -7.73 8.65
C ASN A 48 10.20 -7.01 9.88
N THR A 49 9.68 -5.79 9.72
CA THR A 49 8.97 -5.04 10.76
C THR A 49 7.46 -5.13 10.54
N ALA A 50 6.67 -5.42 11.59
CA ALA A 50 5.21 -5.42 11.48
C ALA A 50 4.68 -4.00 11.25
N TYR A 51 3.49 -3.85 10.66
CA TYR A 51 2.98 -2.53 10.26
C TYR A 51 2.87 -1.58 11.45
N GLU A 52 2.35 -2.08 12.57
CA GLU A 52 2.18 -1.38 13.83
C GLU A 52 3.50 -0.94 14.47
N ASP A 53 4.60 -1.62 14.15
CA ASP A 53 5.94 -1.37 14.70
C ASP A 53 6.83 -0.57 13.74
N LEU A 54 6.34 -0.27 12.54
CA LEU A 54 7.06 0.57 11.58
C LEU A 54 7.22 1.99 12.13
N PRO A 55 8.28 2.70 11.75
CA PRO A 55 8.35 4.14 11.94
C PRO A 55 7.17 4.87 11.29
N ALA A 56 6.77 6.01 11.84
CA ALA A 56 5.56 6.73 11.44
C ALA A 56 5.57 7.19 9.98
N ASP A 57 6.73 7.54 9.42
CA ASP A 57 6.90 7.88 8.00
C ASP A 57 6.60 6.68 7.09
N TRP A 58 7.06 5.47 7.46
CA TRP A 58 6.75 4.24 6.73
C TRP A 58 5.31 3.76 6.92
N GLN A 59 4.72 3.93 8.10
CA GLN A 59 3.28 3.67 8.31
C GLN A 59 2.40 4.59 7.45
N LYS A 60 2.79 5.87 7.33
CA LYS A 60 2.07 6.90 6.60
C LYS A 60 1.92 6.55 5.12
N GLU A 61 2.94 5.99 4.49
CA GLU A 61 2.88 5.66 3.05
C GLU A 61 1.78 4.66 2.73
N THR A 62 1.73 3.55 3.47
CA THR A 62 0.70 2.52 3.28
C THR A 62 -0.68 3.04 3.71
N ARG A 63 -0.75 3.84 4.78
CA ARG A 63 -2.00 4.46 5.25
C ARG A 63 -2.59 5.43 4.22
N ALA A 64 -1.75 6.22 3.54
CA ALA A 64 -2.21 7.17 2.54
C ALA A 64 -2.88 6.47 1.35
N SER A 65 -2.29 5.39 0.84
CA SER A 65 -2.91 4.59 -0.23
C SER A 65 -4.20 3.90 0.23
N ALA A 66 -4.26 3.42 1.48
CA ALA A 66 -5.48 2.87 2.07
C ALA A 66 -6.62 3.88 2.18
N LEU A 67 -6.31 5.12 2.56
CA LEU A 67 -7.29 6.21 2.62
C LEU A 67 -7.88 6.52 1.25
N VAL A 68 -7.05 6.59 0.21
CA VAL A 68 -7.50 6.82 -1.18
C VAL A 68 -8.42 5.69 -1.64
N ALA A 69 -8.00 4.43 -1.45
CA ALA A 69 -8.79 3.27 -1.89
C ALA A 69 -10.18 3.23 -1.22
N VAL A 70 -10.24 3.48 0.08
CA VAL A 70 -11.50 3.49 0.83
C VAL A 70 -12.37 4.69 0.43
N GLY A 71 -11.77 5.87 0.26
CA GLY A 71 -12.47 7.06 -0.19
C GLY A 71 -13.16 6.83 -1.54
N VAL A 72 -12.38 6.41 -2.53
CA VAL A 72 -12.89 6.13 -3.89
C VAL A 72 -13.98 5.04 -3.88
N THR A 73 -13.79 3.98 -3.09
CA THR A 73 -14.76 2.89 -2.99
C THR A 73 -16.05 3.33 -2.32
N ALA A 74 -15.95 4.08 -1.21
CA ALA A 74 -17.11 4.60 -0.50
C ALA A 74 -17.88 5.63 -1.33
N ASP A 75 -17.19 6.48 -2.10
CA ASP A 75 -17.81 7.38 -3.08
C ASP A 75 -18.55 6.60 -4.16
N GLY A 76 -17.94 5.55 -4.70
CA GLY A 76 -18.59 4.70 -5.71
C GLY A 76 -19.88 4.06 -5.19
N LEU A 77 -19.87 3.57 -3.95
CA LEU A 77 -21.06 3.04 -3.28
C LEU A 77 -22.15 4.11 -3.10
N ARG A 78 -21.79 5.30 -2.59
CA ARG A 78 -22.74 6.41 -2.40
C ARG A 78 -23.39 6.85 -3.71
N ASN A 79 -22.64 6.77 -4.81
CA ASN A 79 -23.09 7.16 -6.14
C ASN A 79 -23.77 6.02 -6.92
N GLY A 80 -24.02 4.86 -6.30
CA GLY A 80 -24.70 3.73 -6.93
C GLY A 80 -23.89 3.06 -8.04
N GLN A 81 -22.57 3.20 -8.05
CA GLN A 81 -21.71 2.53 -9.01
C GLN A 81 -21.64 1.01 -8.74
N ARG A 82 -21.36 0.22 -9.78
CA ARG A 82 -21.18 -1.24 -9.68
C ARG A 82 -19.77 -1.54 -9.16
N VAL A 83 -19.53 -1.27 -7.87
CA VAL A 83 -18.18 -1.27 -7.29
C VAL A 83 -17.50 -2.64 -7.23
N GLY A 84 -18.27 -3.73 -7.31
CA GLY A 84 -17.73 -5.10 -7.38
C GLY A 84 -17.27 -5.52 -8.77
N GLU A 85 -17.45 -4.70 -9.80
CA GLU A 85 -17.02 -5.03 -11.16
C GLU A 85 -15.55 -4.70 -11.41
N SER A 86 -14.90 -5.53 -12.24
CA SER A 86 -13.50 -5.35 -12.62
C SER A 86 -13.20 -3.95 -13.16
N ALA A 87 -14.11 -3.39 -13.96
CA ALA A 87 -13.96 -2.04 -14.50
C ALA A 87 -13.86 -0.97 -13.40
N PHE A 88 -14.65 -1.09 -12.33
CA PHE A 88 -14.53 -0.20 -11.18
C PHE A 88 -13.22 -0.42 -10.44
N VAL A 89 -12.86 -1.69 -10.18
CA VAL A 89 -11.62 -2.04 -9.48
C VAL A 89 -10.40 -1.48 -10.20
N GLU A 90 -10.29 -1.64 -11.52
CA GLU A 90 -9.16 -1.10 -12.29
C GLU A 90 -9.13 0.44 -12.25
N SER A 91 -10.30 1.10 -12.37
CA SER A 91 -10.37 2.57 -12.31
C SER A 91 -10.01 3.11 -10.93
N ALA A 92 -10.46 2.46 -9.85
CA ALA A 92 -10.11 2.83 -8.49
C ALA A 92 -8.63 2.56 -8.20
N SER A 93 -8.09 1.45 -8.71
CA SER A 93 -6.67 1.11 -8.54
C SER A 93 -5.76 2.11 -9.25
N ALA A 94 -6.15 2.60 -10.43
CA ALA A 94 -5.44 3.67 -11.11
C ALA A 94 -5.35 4.95 -10.26
N LYS A 95 -6.44 5.33 -9.55
CA LYS A 95 -6.43 6.48 -8.63
C LYS A 95 -5.52 6.28 -7.42
N VAL A 96 -5.46 5.06 -6.89
CA VAL A 96 -4.51 4.71 -5.82
C VAL A 96 -3.07 4.88 -6.30
N HIS A 97 -2.75 4.38 -7.49
CA HIS A 97 -1.43 4.51 -8.12
C HIS A 97 -1.06 5.96 -8.39
N GLU A 98 -1.96 6.75 -8.98
CA GLU A 98 -1.77 8.18 -9.25
C GLU A 98 -1.45 8.94 -7.95
N ALA A 99 -2.26 8.74 -6.91
CA ALA A 99 -2.03 9.38 -5.63
C ALA A 99 -0.70 8.93 -4.98
N TRP A 100 -0.29 7.67 -5.16
CA TRP A 100 1.01 7.20 -4.69
C TRP A 100 2.16 7.87 -5.46
N LEU A 101 2.05 8.00 -6.78
CA LEU A 101 3.05 8.68 -7.61
C LEU A 101 3.15 10.18 -7.32
N GLU A 102 2.05 10.86 -6.99
CA GLU A 102 2.07 12.26 -6.56
C GLU A 102 2.96 12.47 -5.32
N ARG A 103 3.05 11.48 -4.43
CA ARG A 103 3.89 11.54 -3.23
C ARG A 103 5.31 11.04 -3.47
N ASN A 104 5.46 10.02 -4.31
CA ASN A 104 6.69 9.21 -4.38
C ASN A 104 7.40 9.26 -5.74
N GLY A 105 6.84 9.98 -6.71
CA GLY A 105 7.32 9.99 -8.10
C GLY A 105 8.80 10.34 -8.24
N ASP A 106 9.30 11.28 -7.43
CA ASP A 106 10.68 11.74 -7.46
C ASP A 106 11.72 10.64 -7.23
N TRP A 107 11.36 9.59 -6.48
CA TRP A 107 12.26 8.48 -6.17
C TRP A 107 11.73 7.11 -6.62
N ALA A 108 10.48 7.03 -7.10
CA ALA A 108 9.88 5.79 -7.59
C ALA A 108 10.74 5.15 -8.71
N PRO A 109 10.94 3.81 -8.70
CA PRO A 109 11.56 3.09 -9.79
C PRO A 109 10.90 3.38 -11.16
N PRO A 110 11.64 3.39 -12.28
CA PRO A 110 11.10 3.71 -13.60
C PRO A 110 9.86 2.89 -13.99
N GLU A 111 9.83 1.61 -13.64
CA GLU A 111 8.71 0.70 -13.90
C GLU A 111 7.44 1.09 -13.13
N GLN A 112 7.57 1.74 -11.97
CA GLN A 112 6.46 2.23 -11.16
C GLN A 112 6.02 3.64 -11.57
N ARG A 113 6.88 4.42 -12.22
CA ARG A 113 6.54 5.76 -12.76
C ARG A 113 5.63 5.71 -13.99
N LEU A 114 5.41 4.52 -14.56
CA LEU A 114 4.50 4.37 -15.68
C LEU A 114 3.05 4.65 -15.24
N PRO A 115 2.20 5.19 -16.13
CA PRO A 115 0.78 5.30 -15.85
C PRO A 115 0.19 3.90 -15.64
N TYR A 116 -0.83 3.79 -14.79
CA TYR A 116 -1.37 2.50 -14.31
C TYR A 116 -1.60 1.46 -15.42
N HIS A 117 -2.18 1.87 -16.54
CA HIS A 117 -2.47 0.98 -17.67
C HIS A 117 -1.22 0.36 -18.35
N ARG A 118 -0.03 0.91 -18.11
CA ARG A 118 1.27 0.42 -18.61
C ARG A 118 2.10 -0.32 -17.57
N LEU A 119 1.63 -0.39 -16.33
CA LEU A 119 2.28 -1.20 -15.30
C LEU A 119 2.22 -2.69 -15.67
N SER A 120 3.21 -3.43 -15.17
CA SER A 120 3.14 -4.89 -15.18
C SER A 120 2.01 -5.37 -14.26
N GLU A 121 1.50 -6.57 -14.50
CA GLU A 121 0.45 -7.13 -13.64
C GLU A 121 0.86 -7.26 -12.16
N PRO A 122 2.10 -7.64 -11.81
CA PRO A 122 2.55 -7.59 -10.42
C PRO A 122 2.51 -6.19 -9.78
N GLU A 123 2.80 -5.13 -10.55
CA GLU A 123 2.70 -3.76 -10.02
C GLU A 123 1.23 -3.35 -9.85
N LYS A 124 0.37 -3.59 -10.85
CA LYS A 124 -1.07 -3.30 -10.74
C LYS A 124 -1.74 -4.05 -9.59
N ALA A 125 -1.32 -5.29 -9.33
CA ALA A 125 -1.86 -6.11 -8.26
C ALA A 125 -1.67 -5.45 -6.88
N LYS A 126 -0.58 -4.68 -6.70
CA LYS A 126 -0.32 -3.93 -5.46
C LYS A 126 -1.40 -2.87 -5.23
N ASP A 127 -1.84 -2.15 -6.26
CA ASP A 127 -2.91 -1.15 -6.12
C ASP A 127 -4.29 -1.80 -5.97
N ARG A 128 -4.56 -2.86 -6.74
CA ARG A 128 -5.84 -3.60 -6.68
C ARG A 128 -6.12 -4.13 -5.29
N VAL A 129 -5.10 -4.64 -4.59
CA VAL A 129 -5.31 -5.25 -3.28
C VAL A 129 -5.83 -4.22 -2.26
N PHE A 130 -5.45 -2.93 -2.37
CA PHE A 130 -6.04 -1.87 -1.54
C PHE A 130 -7.54 -1.72 -1.80
N VAL A 131 -7.94 -1.70 -3.08
CA VAL A 131 -9.35 -1.54 -3.49
C VAL A 131 -10.18 -2.75 -3.08
N LEU A 132 -9.69 -3.96 -3.33
CA LEU A 132 -10.37 -5.19 -2.96
C LEU A 132 -10.54 -5.29 -1.43
N LYS A 133 -9.52 -4.92 -0.66
CA LYS A 133 -9.65 -4.90 0.81
C LYS A 133 -10.60 -3.81 1.30
N ALA A 134 -10.64 -2.66 0.63
CA ALA A 134 -11.60 -1.60 0.93
C ALA A 134 -13.05 -2.07 0.69
N LEU A 135 -13.31 -2.76 -0.43
CA LEU A 135 -14.61 -3.36 -0.76
C LEU A 135 -15.05 -4.36 0.31
N GLU A 136 -14.16 -5.27 0.73
CA GLU A 136 -14.42 -6.24 1.79
C GLU A 136 -14.86 -5.56 3.10
N ILE A 137 -14.12 -4.54 3.54
CA ILE A 137 -14.40 -3.79 4.78
C ILE A 137 -15.71 -2.99 4.68
N LEU A 138 -16.04 -2.51 3.49
CA LEU A 138 -17.30 -1.80 3.21
C LEU A 138 -18.48 -2.76 2.99
N GLY A 139 -18.28 -4.08 3.13
CA GLY A 139 -19.33 -5.08 3.07
C GLY A 139 -19.72 -5.52 1.66
N VAL A 140 -18.89 -5.21 0.66
CA VAL A 140 -19.07 -5.70 -0.72
C VAL A 140 -18.33 -7.03 -0.86
N ARG A 141 -19.05 -8.06 -1.31
CA ARG A 141 -18.54 -9.42 -1.54
C ARG A 141 -18.49 -9.73 -3.02
#